data_AF-A0A7S1KGH3-F1
#
_entry.id   AF-A0A7S1KGH3-F1
#
_cell.length_a   1.000
_cell.length_b   1.000
_cell.length_c   1.000
_cell.angle_alpha   90.00
_cell.angle_beta   90.00
_cell.angle_gamma   90.00
#
_symmetry.space_group_name_H-M   'P 1'
#
loop_
_entity.id
_entity.type
_entity.pdbx_description
1 polymer ?
#
loop_
_entity_poly.entity_id
_entity_poly.type
_entity_poly.pdbx_seq_one_letter_code
_entity_poly.pdbx_strand_id
1 'polypeptide(L)'
;AKPHDPPASNRIVWQSGVGWATVGVNNGPVFTSASCMLKEVVLRYRVQAVSGFTYSPAVLVDRRVRGGHLDCIMTRSPYTPPNGCADVMTWEAPNGACGQLHVLTTAADPFIAWISFNIPQGNQNVHVTITTSEAPAAAGVPHDAPFAQRFPLTAAKVRR
;
A
#
# COMPACT_ATOMS: atom_id res chain seq x y z
N ALA A 1 26.89 11.95 9.03
CA ALA A 1 25.79 11.22 8.38
C ALA A 1 24.89 10.67 9.48
N LYS A 2 23.57 10.89 9.43
CA LYS A 2 22.65 10.20 10.36
C LYS A 2 22.69 8.71 10.02
N PRO A 3 22.80 7.78 10.98
CA PRO A 3 22.59 6.37 10.69
C PRO A 3 21.18 6.22 10.11
N HIS A 4 21.08 5.66 8.92
CA HIS A 4 19.78 5.29 8.38
C HIS A 4 19.13 4.31 9.35
N ASP A 5 17.84 4.49 9.64
CA ASP A 5 17.09 3.53 10.44
C ASP A 5 17.23 2.15 9.79
N PRO A 6 17.70 1.13 10.53
CA PRO A 6 17.96 -0.17 9.95
C PRO A 6 16.64 -0.83 9.53
N PRO A 7 16.69 -1.76 8.55
CA PRO A 7 15.56 -2.58 8.21
C PRO A 7 14.98 -3.29 9.44
N ALA A 8 13.66 -3.35 9.52
CA ALA A 8 12.94 -3.93 10.65
C ALA A 8 12.02 -5.05 10.16
N SER A 9 11.90 -6.12 10.94
CA SER A 9 10.90 -7.17 10.70
C SER A 9 10.04 -7.32 11.94
N ASN A 10 8.78 -7.68 11.76
CA ASN A 10 7.92 -8.13 12.85
C ASN A 10 7.47 -9.56 12.58
N ARG A 11 7.03 -10.21 13.65
CA ARG A 11 6.36 -11.51 13.61
C ARG A 11 4.90 -11.41 14.04
N ILE A 12 4.41 -10.19 14.25
CA ILE A 12 3.10 -9.93 14.83
C ILE A 12 2.16 -9.61 13.68
N VAL A 13 1.22 -10.50 13.42
CA VAL A 13 0.21 -10.32 12.38
C VAL A 13 -1.18 -10.36 12.98
N TRP A 14 -2.12 -9.68 12.34
CA TRP A 14 -3.53 -9.89 12.63
C TRP A 14 -4.03 -11.14 11.89
N GLN A 15 -4.78 -11.98 12.58
CA GLN A 15 -5.47 -13.15 12.03
C GLN A 15 -6.97 -13.00 12.27
N SER A 16 -7.76 -13.05 11.19
CA SER A 16 -9.22 -12.97 11.29
C SER A 16 -9.76 -14.06 12.21
N GLY A 17 -10.62 -13.70 13.17
CA GLY A 17 -11.22 -14.62 14.14
C GLY A 17 -10.31 -15.06 15.30
N VAL A 18 -9.01 -14.74 15.26
CA VAL A 18 -8.03 -15.08 16.31
C VAL A 18 -7.50 -13.83 17.02
N GLY A 19 -7.22 -12.77 16.27
CA GLY A 19 -6.62 -11.53 16.77
C GLY A 19 -5.13 -11.44 16.46
N TRP A 20 -4.37 -10.82 17.37
CA TRP A 20 -2.91 -10.70 17.22
C TRP A 20 -2.22 -12.05 17.46
N ALA A 21 -1.42 -12.49 16.50
CA ALA A 21 -0.70 -13.76 16.55
C ALA A 21 0.76 -13.62 16.14
N THR A 22 1.61 -14.51 16.65
CA THR A 22 3.02 -14.60 16.28
C THR A 22 3.21 -15.64 15.18
N VAL A 23 3.85 -15.27 14.06
CA VAL A 23 4.19 -16.19 12.97
C VAL A 23 5.62 -16.72 13.07
N GLY A 24 5.89 -17.82 12.35
CA GLY A 24 7.22 -18.45 12.28
C GLY A 24 8.32 -17.49 11.81
N VAL A 25 9.57 -17.82 12.16
CA VAL A 25 10.77 -16.97 11.97
C VAL A 25 10.94 -16.46 10.54
N ASN A 26 10.54 -17.26 9.55
CA ASN A 26 10.74 -16.97 8.13
C ASN A 26 9.46 -16.50 7.42
N ASN A 27 8.42 -16.09 8.17
CA ASN A 27 7.10 -15.80 7.58
C ASN A 27 6.72 -14.31 7.59
N GLY A 28 7.53 -13.44 8.23
CA GLY A 28 7.26 -12.01 8.30
C GLY A 28 7.98 -11.22 7.21
N PRO A 29 7.36 -10.17 6.63
CA PRO A 29 8.04 -9.26 5.71
C PRO A 29 9.10 -8.41 6.44
N VAL A 30 10.14 -8.04 5.70
CA VAL A 30 11.17 -7.06 6.11
C VAL A 30 10.78 -5.69 5.55
N PHE A 31 10.84 -4.68 6.40
CA PHE A 31 10.55 -3.29 6.07
C PHE A 31 11.82 -2.45 6.11
N THR A 32 11.84 -1.35 5.36
CA THR A 32 13.00 -0.44 5.31
C THR A 32 13.25 0.35 6.58
N SER A 33 12.29 0.41 7.50
CA SER A 33 12.48 1.01 8.83
C SER A 33 11.45 0.47 9.83
N ALA A 34 11.72 0.67 11.13
CA ALA A 34 10.76 0.38 12.20
C ALA A 34 9.45 1.18 12.05
N SER A 35 9.53 2.41 11.54
CA SER A 35 8.35 3.24 11.30
C SER A 35 7.45 2.67 10.19
N CYS A 36 8.04 2.18 9.10
CA CYS A 36 7.30 1.50 8.02
C CYS A 36 6.62 0.23 8.54
N MET A 37 7.35 -0.57 9.32
CA MET A 37 6.83 -1.78 9.95
C MET A 37 5.61 -1.47 10.84
N LEU A 38 5.71 -0.47 11.73
CA LEU A 38 4.61 -0.12 12.63
C LEU A 38 3.38 0.37 11.86
N LYS A 39 3.57 1.22 10.85
CA LYS A 39 2.47 1.72 10.01
C LYS A 39 1.77 0.59 9.25
N GLU A 40 2.53 -0.37 8.74
CA GLU A 40 1.95 -1.53 8.05
C GLU A 40 1.12 -2.40 8.99
N VAL A 41 1.60 -2.66 10.21
CA VAL A 41 0.86 -3.41 11.23
C VAL A 41 -0.47 -2.74 11.54
N VAL A 42 -0.47 -1.41 11.73
CA VAL A 42 -1.68 -0.63 11.99
C VAL A 42 -2.64 -0.67 10.79
N LEU A 43 -2.12 -0.54 9.56
CA LEU A 43 -2.93 -0.61 8.33
C LEU A 43 -3.54 -2.00 8.14
N ARG A 44 -2.78 -3.07 8.34
CA ARG A 44 -3.26 -4.46 8.28
C ARG A 44 -4.41 -4.69 9.26
N TYR A 45 -4.24 -4.26 10.50
CA TYR A 45 -5.29 -4.34 11.50
C TYR A 45 -6.54 -3.58 11.05
N ARG A 46 -6.40 -2.33 10.59
CA ARG A 46 -7.53 -1.55 10.08
C ARG A 46 -8.27 -2.27 8.97
N VAL A 47 -7.54 -2.78 7.98
CA VAL A 47 -8.11 -3.48 6.83
C VAL A 47 -8.85 -4.77 7.24
N GLN A 48 -8.25 -5.58 8.10
CA GLN A 48 -8.75 -6.92 8.40
C GLN A 48 -9.73 -6.97 9.58
N ALA A 49 -9.59 -6.08 10.56
CA ALA A 49 -10.40 -6.10 11.77
C ALA A 49 -11.60 -5.14 11.71
N VAL A 50 -11.45 -3.99 11.03
CA VAL A 50 -12.47 -2.93 11.06
C VAL A 50 -13.36 -2.90 9.82
N SER A 51 -12.97 -3.58 8.73
CA SER A 51 -13.72 -3.59 7.45
C SER A 51 -13.89 -2.17 6.87
N GLY A 52 -14.72 -2.02 5.83
CA GLY A 52 -15.03 -0.72 5.22
C GLY A 52 -14.01 -0.24 4.18
N PHE A 53 -13.10 -1.11 3.74
CA PHE A 53 -12.18 -0.83 2.64
C PHE A 53 -12.71 -1.38 1.31
N THR A 54 -12.57 -0.58 0.25
CA THR A 54 -12.81 -0.99 -1.13
C THR A 54 -11.51 -0.98 -1.92
N TYR A 55 -11.39 -1.91 -2.86
CA TYR A 55 -10.24 -2.07 -3.74
C TYR A 55 -10.62 -1.78 -5.18
N SER A 56 -9.71 -1.15 -5.93
CA SER A 56 -9.79 -1.17 -7.38
C SER A 56 -9.49 -2.58 -7.90
N PRO A 57 -9.92 -2.92 -9.13
CA PRO A 57 -9.31 -4.03 -9.87
C PRO A 57 -7.79 -3.85 -9.92
N ALA A 58 -7.04 -4.95 -9.78
CA ALA A 58 -5.60 -4.93 -9.91
C ALA A 58 -5.23 -4.72 -11.39
N VAL A 59 -4.35 -3.76 -11.66
CA VAL A 59 -3.82 -3.51 -13.00
C VAL A 59 -2.40 -4.02 -13.07
N LEU A 60 -2.11 -4.83 -14.08
CA LEU A 60 -0.75 -5.31 -14.37
C LEU A 60 -0.06 -4.31 -15.28
N VAL A 61 1.06 -3.77 -14.83
CA VAL A 61 1.85 -2.81 -15.60
C VAL A 61 3.28 -3.32 -15.70
N ASP A 62 3.78 -3.49 -16.92
CA ASP A 62 5.21 -3.73 -17.14
C ASP A 62 6.00 -2.50 -16.67
N ARG A 63 6.91 -2.68 -15.71
CA ARG A 63 7.66 -1.58 -15.09
C ARG A 63 8.54 -0.80 -16.06
N ARG A 64 8.86 -1.37 -17.22
CA ARG A 64 9.76 -0.78 -18.24
C ARG A 64 9.02 0.13 -19.22
N VAL A 65 7.69 0.09 -19.28
CA VAL A 65 6.91 0.95 -20.19
C VAL A 65 7.08 2.42 -19.87
N ARG A 66 6.82 3.29 -20.85
CA ARG A 66 6.98 4.76 -20.74
C ARG A 66 8.36 5.18 -20.22
N GLY A 67 9.41 4.52 -20.71
CA GLY A 67 10.80 4.83 -20.37
C GLY A 67 11.19 4.44 -18.93
N GLY A 68 10.52 3.44 -18.34
CA GLY A 68 10.84 2.97 -16.99
C GLY A 68 10.30 3.86 -15.87
N HIS A 69 9.28 4.69 -16.13
CA HIS A 69 8.71 5.59 -15.11
C HIS A 69 8.32 4.86 -13.82
N LEU A 70 7.69 3.68 -13.95
CA LEU A 70 7.29 2.88 -12.81
C LEU A 70 8.50 2.23 -12.12
N ASP A 71 9.51 1.81 -12.88
CA ASP A 71 10.78 1.34 -12.31
C ASP A 71 11.49 2.44 -11.50
N CYS A 72 11.47 3.70 -11.97
CA CYS A 72 11.99 4.85 -11.22
C CYS A 72 11.21 5.13 -9.93
N ILE A 73 9.89 4.93 -9.92
CA ILE A 73 9.08 5.03 -8.69
C ILE A 73 9.52 3.93 -7.71
N MET A 74 9.62 2.69 -8.19
CA MET A 74 9.91 1.51 -7.38
C MET A 74 11.34 1.47 -6.82
N THR A 75 12.29 2.13 -7.49
CA THR A 75 13.69 2.21 -7.07
C THR A 75 14.03 3.47 -6.28
N ARG A 76 13.07 4.41 -6.14
CA ARG A 76 13.28 5.64 -5.38
C ARG A 76 13.45 5.35 -3.89
N SER A 77 14.29 6.17 -3.24
CA SER A 77 14.45 6.12 -1.79
C SER A 77 13.11 6.33 -1.07
N PRO A 78 12.76 5.48 -0.08
CA PRO A 78 11.50 5.59 0.66
C PRO A 78 11.44 6.85 1.54
N TYR A 79 12.58 7.48 1.84
CA TYR A 79 12.67 8.69 2.68
C TYR A 79 12.31 9.98 1.94
N THR A 80 11.93 9.89 0.66
CA THR A 80 11.42 11.04 -0.10
C THR A 80 10.14 10.62 -0.81
N PRO A 81 8.98 10.81 -0.16
CA PRO A 81 7.69 10.49 -0.76
C PRO A 81 7.56 11.17 -2.14
N PRO A 82 7.22 10.43 -3.20
CA PRO A 82 6.95 11.03 -4.49
C PRO A 82 5.67 11.87 -4.40
N ASN A 83 5.69 13.01 -5.10
CA ASN A 83 4.59 13.94 -5.39
C ASN A 83 3.33 13.76 -4.52
N GLY A 84 3.24 14.53 -3.42
CA GLY A 84 1.98 14.69 -2.67
C GLY A 84 1.54 13.48 -1.83
N CYS A 85 2.27 12.36 -1.85
CA CYS A 85 2.01 11.25 -0.94
C CYS A 85 2.30 11.67 0.51
N ALA A 86 1.41 11.29 1.42
CA ALA A 86 1.59 11.50 2.86
C ALA A 86 2.74 10.64 3.40
N ASP A 87 2.92 9.44 2.82
CA ASP A 87 3.95 8.50 3.26
C ASP A 87 4.25 7.43 2.21
N VAL A 88 5.42 6.81 2.32
CA VAL A 88 5.80 5.65 1.52
C VAL A 88 6.35 4.56 2.43
N MET A 89 5.80 3.36 2.30
CA MET A 89 6.32 2.18 2.96
C MET A 89 6.81 1.19 1.92
N THR A 90 7.93 0.53 2.18
CA THR A 90 8.50 -0.46 1.27
C THR A 90 8.81 -1.72 2.04
N TRP A 91 8.59 -2.87 1.42
CA TRP A 91 8.73 -4.16 2.07
C TRP A 91 9.17 -5.25 1.10
N GLU A 92 9.76 -6.29 1.67
CA GLU A 92 10.12 -7.53 0.99
C GLU A 92 9.58 -8.71 1.80
N ALA A 93 8.84 -9.60 1.15
CA ALA A 93 8.35 -10.83 1.75
C ALA A 93 9.38 -11.96 1.61
N PRO A 94 9.31 -12.97 2.49
CA PRO A 94 10.22 -14.11 2.47
C PRO A 94 10.24 -14.90 1.15
N ASN A 95 9.16 -14.86 0.38
CA ASN A 95 9.07 -15.48 -0.95
C ASN A 95 9.71 -14.62 -2.05
N GLY A 96 10.42 -13.53 -1.73
CA GLY A 96 11.04 -12.64 -2.71
C GLY A 96 10.06 -11.73 -3.45
N ALA A 97 8.78 -11.72 -3.08
CA ALA A 97 7.88 -10.65 -3.51
C ALA A 97 8.26 -9.37 -2.78
N CYS A 98 8.25 -8.24 -3.47
CA CYS A 98 8.51 -6.94 -2.86
C CYS A 98 7.49 -5.93 -3.30
N GLY A 99 7.39 -4.81 -2.58
CA GLY A 99 6.42 -3.81 -2.92
C GLY A 99 6.63 -2.47 -2.24
N GLN A 100 5.83 -1.51 -2.71
CA GLN A 100 5.69 -0.19 -2.11
C GLN A 100 4.22 0.13 -1.87
N LEU A 101 3.93 0.80 -0.76
CA LEU A 101 2.63 1.39 -0.46
C LEU A 101 2.81 2.90 -0.41
N HIS A 102 2.08 3.61 -1.26
CA HIS A 102 2.08 5.08 -1.33
C HIS A 102 0.79 5.57 -0.70
N VAL A 103 0.89 6.11 0.51
CA VAL A 103 -0.27 6.58 1.27
C VAL A 103 -0.67 7.97 0.76
N LEU A 104 -1.91 8.09 0.31
CA LEU A 104 -2.46 9.29 -0.32
C LEU A 104 -3.08 10.27 0.70
N THR A 105 -3.42 9.76 1.88
CA THR A 105 -4.13 10.48 2.94
C THR A 105 -3.29 10.53 4.21
N THR A 106 -3.36 11.65 4.91
CA THR A 106 -2.78 11.84 6.24
C THR A 106 -3.75 11.39 7.33
N ALA A 107 -3.29 11.36 8.59
CA ALA A 107 -4.16 11.10 9.74
C ALA A 107 -5.25 12.17 9.96
N ALA A 108 -5.14 13.33 9.30
CA ALA A 108 -6.14 14.40 9.36
C ALA A 108 -7.25 14.24 8.30
N ASP A 109 -7.08 13.37 7.31
CA ASP A 109 -8.11 13.10 6.31
C ASP A 109 -9.20 12.17 6.91
N PRO A 110 -10.47 12.32 6.51
CA PRO A 110 -11.58 11.56 7.10
C PRO A 110 -11.66 10.09 6.63
N PHE A 111 -10.79 9.70 5.70
CA PHE A 111 -10.67 8.35 5.18
C PHE A 111 -9.20 8.04 4.89
N ILE A 112 -8.89 6.75 4.75
CA ILE A 112 -7.56 6.28 4.42
C ILE A 112 -7.56 5.80 2.97
N ALA A 113 -6.61 6.26 2.16
CA ALA A 113 -6.37 5.72 0.83
C ALA A 113 -4.88 5.57 0.53
N TRP A 114 -4.54 4.54 -0.25
CA TRP A 114 -3.18 4.28 -0.72
C TRP A 114 -3.17 3.56 -2.06
N ILE A 115 -2.03 3.64 -2.75
CA ILE A 115 -1.70 2.84 -3.92
C ILE A 115 -0.70 1.77 -3.49
N SER A 116 -0.98 0.51 -3.81
CA SER A 116 -0.07 -0.60 -3.61
C SER A 116 0.57 -0.99 -4.94
N PHE A 117 1.90 -1.05 -4.95
CA PHE A 117 2.72 -1.53 -6.05
C PHE A 117 3.40 -2.82 -5.60
N ASN A 118 2.94 -3.96 -6.11
CA ASN A 118 3.47 -5.28 -5.71
C ASN A 118 4.16 -5.95 -6.89
N ILE A 119 5.37 -6.47 -6.66
CA ILE A 119 6.14 -7.23 -7.63
C ILE A 119 6.22 -8.67 -7.12
N PRO A 120 5.45 -9.60 -7.71
CA PRO A 120 5.60 -11.02 -7.41
C PRO A 120 7.01 -11.51 -7.74
N GLN A 121 7.47 -12.53 -7.03
CA GLN A 121 8.77 -13.13 -7.28
C GLN A 121 8.94 -13.54 -8.74
N GLY A 122 10.06 -13.14 -9.35
CA GLY A 122 10.39 -13.50 -10.74
C GLY A 122 9.55 -12.79 -11.82
N ASN A 123 8.66 -11.87 -11.44
CA ASN A 123 7.82 -11.13 -12.39
C ASN A 123 8.41 -9.74 -12.67
N GLN A 124 8.28 -9.26 -13.91
CA GLN A 124 8.63 -7.89 -14.28
C GLN A 124 7.43 -6.94 -14.22
N ASN A 125 6.22 -7.50 -14.13
CA ASN A 125 4.98 -6.74 -14.01
C ASN A 125 4.72 -6.35 -12.57
N VAL A 126 4.33 -5.10 -12.38
CA VAL A 126 3.87 -4.55 -11.11
C VAL A 126 2.35 -4.66 -11.06
N HIS A 127 1.84 -5.25 -10.00
CA HIS A 127 0.43 -5.26 -9.66
C HIS A 127 0.12 -3.95 -8.94
N VAL A 128 -0.66 -3.08 -9.59
CA VAL A 128 -1.08 -1.80 -9.05
C VAL A 128 -2.53 -1.89 -8.60
N THR A 129 -2.77 -1.60 -7.32
CA THR A 129 -4.12 -1.59 -6.73
C THR A 129 -4.30 -0.33 -5.89
N ILE A 130 -5.46 0.31 -5.99
CA ILE A 130 -5.86 1.42 -5.13
C ILE A 130 -6.77 0.86 -4.04
N THR A 131 -6.50 1.21 -2.79
CA THR A 131 -7.35 0.85 -1.66
C THR A 131 -7.85 2.12 -0.99
N THR A 132 -9.13 2.15 -0.59
CA THR A 132 -9.73 3.31 0.07
C THR A 132 -10.80 2.92 1.08
N SER A 133 -10.91 3.68 2.18
CA SER A 133 -12.06 3.64 3.09
C SER A 133 -13.05 4.79 2.85
N GLU A 134 -12.93 5.50 1.73
CA GLU A 134 -13.91 6.50 1.31
C GLU A 134 -15.28 5.83 1.15
N ALA A 135 -16.32 6.45 1.71
CA ALA A 135 -17.68 6.01 1.47
C ALA A 135 -18.02 6.18 -0.02
N PRO A 136 -18.67 5.20 -0.69
CA PRO A 136 -19.06 5.34 -2.08
C PRO A 136 -19.88 6.61 -2.31
N ALA A 137 -19.70 7.25 -3.46
CA ALA A 137 -20.51 8.38 -3.89
C ALA A 137 -22.01 8.06 -3.75
N ALA A 138 -22.79 9.10 -3.40
CA ALA A 138 -24.18 9.01 -2.99
C ALA A 138 -25.11 8.22 -3.95
N ALA A 139 -26.31 7.88 -3.45
CA ALA A 139 -27.33 7.11 -4.15
C ALA A 139 -27.48 7.52 -5.62
N GLY A 140 -27.26 6.56 -6.53
CA GLY A 140 -27.38 6.76 -7.98
C GLY A 140 -26.13 6.38 -8.77
N VAL A 141 -24.97 6.14 -8.13
CA VAL A 141 -23.80 5.59 -8.80
C VAL A 141 -23.88 4.06 -8.83
N PRO A 142 -23.91 3.41 -10.02
CA PRO A 142 -23.90 1.96 -10.14
C PRO A 142 -22.67 1.32 -9.49
N HIS A 143 -22.82 0.10 -8.97
CA HIS A 143 -21.70 -0.61 -8.33
C HIS A 143 -20.56 -0.92 -9.32
N ASP A 144 -20.88 -1.12 -10.59
CA ASP A 144 -19.96 -1.36 -11.70
C ASP A 144 -19.41 -0.08 -12.34
N ALA A 145 -19.80 1.10 -11.84
CA ALA A 145 -19.25 2.36 -12.31
C ALA A 145 -17.73 2.43 -12.08
N PRO A 146 -16.99 3.16 -12.95
CA PRO A 146 -15.55 3.35 -12.80
C PRO A 146 -15.15 3.77 -11.38
N PHE A 147 -14.01 3.26 -10.89
CA PHE A 147 -13.53 3.53 -9.52
C PHE A 147 -13.52 5.02 -9.18
N ALA A 148 -13.08 5.88 -10.11
CA ALA A 148 -13.01 7.31 -9.90
C ALA A 148 -14.38 8.02 -9.78
N GLN A 149 -15.45 7.41 -10.29
CA GLN A 149 -16.82 7.90 -10.11
C GLN A 149 -17.39 7.45 -8.77
N ARG A 150 -17.05 6.24 -8.34
CA ARG A 150 -17.47 5.70 -7.04
C ARG A 150 -16.71 6.34 -5.86
N PHE A 151 -15.46 6.74 -6.07
CA PHE A 151 -14.56 7.26 -5.04
C PHE A 151 -13.84 8.54 -5.50
N PRO A 152 -14.59 9.64 -5.69
CA PRO A 152 -14.05 10.87 -6.26
C PRO A 152 -12.98 11.55 -5.37
N LEU A 153 -13.07 11.45 -4.04
CA LEU A 153 -12.07 12.06 -3.14
C LEU A 153 -10.73 11.33 -3.24
N THR A 154 -10.75 10.01 -3.32
CA THR A 154 -9.59 9.16 -3.57
C THR A 154 -8.99 9.47 -4.93
N ALA A 155 -9.82 9.54 -5.98
CA ALA A 155 -9.36 9.84 -7.33
C ALA A 155 -8.70 11.23 -7.43
N ALA A 156 -9.19 12.22 -6.67
CA ALA A 156 -8.60 13.56 -6.63
C ALA A 156 -7.19 13.57 -5.99
N LYS A 157 -6.92 12.68 -5.02
CA LYS A 157 -5.59 12.56 -4.40
C LYS A 157 -4.55 11.95 -5.35
N VAL A 158 -4.95 11.01 -6.21
CA VAL A 158 -4.05 10.35 -7.18
C VAL A 158 -3.58 11.29 -8.30
N ARG A 159 -4.31 12.38 -8.56
CA ARG A 159 -4.02 13.32 -9.66
C ARG A 159 -3.05 14.45 -9.30
N ARG A 160 -2.51 14.46 -8.07
CA ARG A 160 -1.53 15.47 -7.61
C ARG A 160 -0.11 15.05 -7.94
#